data_AF-A0A180G634-F1
#
_entry.id   AF-A0A180G634-F1
#
_cell.length_a   1.000
_cell.length_b   1.000
_cell.length_c   1.000
_cell.angle_alpha   90.00
_cell.angle_beta   90.00
_cell.angle_gamma   90.00
#
_symmetry.space_group_name_H-M   'P 1'
#
loop_
_entity.id
_entity.type
_entity.pdbx_description
1 polymer ?
#
loop_
_entity_poly.entity_id
_entity_poly.type
_entity_poly.pdbx_seq_one_letter_code
_entity_poly.pdbx_strand_id
1 'polypeptide(L)'
;MTQGCVAASNFIWKVLQSYSYEERYMIYGEWKHRIYQRIPELKVERVRADAETKRVLKTMTLDNLREKSRALAKLASSNPYKDRSKSNGTNIPAWLQNLAKFVGNVFKRNLSLDPAIVLQYIANQLATGNAKDLIILRDMISKMAGVDVLQDLSASQVVALGGSKTLRAEAISPTSIAVKKPLFSKSSNRLMKALTESGLTVPLLVLVTLQRQNAVLLADESAHLKYLGVLADSCQQVLFQHIEFLRIQLTSRSISDYENALPPMELMWGQYQNDPAIVFQVWRPVLSASVRPSYPHLQTNLSSQSKPKSLNQLIWPAHYPSSLLPTVALAERILPDQTCKLVGPHFFVTFWQLELYDIRMPDERCISKTNRLNAMLSDLDRDYSTVMVSSLKELNRANRCKILEIRAALTKEMKIQFTSNIMSSLEPV
;
A
#
# COMPACT_ATOMS: atom_id res chain seq x y z
N MET A 1 7.82 36.22 21.98
CA MET A 1 6.66 36.99 22.49
C MET A 1 5.56 36.15 23.15
N THR A 2 5.18 34.97 22.67
CA THR A 2 4.10 34.17 23.30
C THR A 2 4.50 33.38 24.56
N GLN A 3 5.79 33.30 24.92
CA GLN A 3 6.31 32.61 26.12
C GLN A 3 5.74 31.19 26.39
N GLY A 4 5.35 30.43 25.36
CA GLY A 4 4.73 29.13 25.55
C GLY A 4 3.24 29.16 25.89
N CYS A 5 2.54 30.27 25.63
CA CYS A 5 1.10 30.39 25.82
C CYS A 5 0.34 29.60 24.74
N VAL A 6 0.02 28.35 25.05
CA VAL A 6 -0.77 27.45 24.20
C VAL A 6 -2.14 28.05 23.85
N ALA A 7 -2.73 28.82 24.77
CA ALA A 7 -4.02 29.48 24.55
C ALA A 7 -3.96 30.50 23.41
N ALA A 8 -2.88 31.29 23.33
CA ALA A 8 -2.68 32.25 22.25
C ALA A 8 -2.51 31.55 20.90
N SER A 9 -1.69 30.48 20.84
CA SER A 9 -1.53 29.69 19.62
C SER A 9 -2.84 29.06 19.16
N ASN A 10 -3.68 28.58 20.08
CA ASN A 10 -5.01 28.06 19.76
C ASN A 10 -5.96 29.13 19.23
N PHE A 11 -5.91 30.35 19.77
CA PHE A 11 -6.71 31.47 19.26
C PHE A 11 -6.28 31.87 17.85
N ILE A 12 -4.97 32.00 17.62
CA ILE A 12 -4.41 32.26 16.29
C ILE A 12 -4.82 31.15 15.32
N TRP A 13 -4.78 29.89 15.74
CA TRP A 13 -5.22 28.77 14.91
C TRP A 13 -6.71 28.86 14.55
N LYS A 14 -7.60 29.26 15.46
CA LYS A 14 -9.03 29.49 15.15
C LYS A 14 -9.22 30.55 14.06
N VAL A 15 -8.40 31.60 14.08
CA VAL A 15 -8.41 32.62 13.02
C VAL A 15 -7.85 32.03 11.72
N LEU A 16 -6.72 31.32 11.77
CA LEU A 16 -6.13 30.72 10.57
C LEU A 16 -7.06 29.69 9.92
N GLN A 17 -7.87 28.96 10.70
CA GLN A 17 -8.82 27.98 10.20
C GLN A 17 -9.90 28.56 9.29
N SER A 18 -10.18 29.87 9.32
CA SER A 18 -11.13 30.49 8.38
C SER A 18 -10.55 30.73 6.98
N TYR A 19 -9.23 30.67 6.84
CA TYR A 19 -8.54 30.84 5.56
C TYR A 19 -8.44 29.52 4.81
N SER A 20 -8.31 29.63 3.49
CA SER A 20 -8.04 28.48 2.64
C SER A 20 -6.74 27.79 3.07
N TYR A 21 -6.61 26.53 2.67
CA TYR A 21 -5.40 25.78 2.96
C TYR A 21 -4.16 26.46 2.34
N GLU A 22 -4.24 26.93 1.10
CA GLU A 22 -3.13 27.59 0.40
C GLU A 22 -2.70 28.88 1.10
N GLU A 23 -3.66 29.70 1.51
CA GLU A 23 -3.42 30.96 2.21
C GLU A 23 -2.68 30.73 3.53
N ARG A 24 -3.08 29.72 4.32
CA ARG A 24 -2.39 29.37 5.56
C ARG A 24 -0.92 29.04 5.32
N TYR A 25 -0.61 28.26 4.28
CA TYR A 25 0.77 27.88 3.96
C TYR A 25 1.59 29.02 3.37
N MET A 26 0.95 29.92 2.62
CA MET A 26 1.57 31.19 2.21
C MET A 26 1.96 32.04 3.42
N ILE A 27 1.08 32.17 4.42
CA ILE A 27 1.38 32.86 5.67
C ILE A 27 2.59 32.19 6.35
N TYR A 28 2.61 30.87 6.49
CA TYR A 28 3.76 30.16 7.08
C TYR A 28 5.07 30.39 6.30
N GLY A 29 5.00 30.44 4.97
CA GLY A 29 6.12 30.76 4.09
C GLY A 29 6.66 32.17 4.29
N GLU A 30 5.78 33.17 4.33
CA GLU A 30 6.12 34.57 4.62
C GLU A 30 6.78 34.71 5.99
N TRP A 31 6.22 34.07 7.02
CA TRP A 31 6.79 34.04 8.37
C TRP A 31 8.23 33.52 8.38
N LYS A 32 8.48 32.42 7.66
CA LYS A 32 9.80 31.79 7.56
C LYS A 32 10.81 32.66 6.83
N HIS A 33 10.46 33.16 5.66
CA HIS A 33 11.43 33.73 4.72
C HIS A 33 11.59 35.24 4.86
N ARG A 34 10.55 35.96 5.29
CA ARG A 34 10.54 37.43 5.28
C ARG A 34 10.41 38.03 6.67
N ILE A 35 9.48 37.54 7.49
CA ILE A 35 9.17 38.17 8.79
C ILE A 35 10.37 38.10 9.76
N TYR A 36 11.02 36.94 9.90
CA TYR A 36 12.23 36.82 10.73
C TYR A 36 13.42 37.64 10.24
N GLN A 37 13.47 38.01 8.96
CA GLN A 37 14.54 38.85 8.42
C GLN A 37 14.24 40.33 8.62
N ARG A 38 12.96 40.71 8.55
CA ARG A 38 12.51 42.10 8.60
C ARG A 38 12.39 42.66 10.03
N ILE A 39 12.11 41.81 11.02
CA ILE A 39 11.89 42.21 12.42
C ILE A 39 13.01 41.66 13.31
N PRO A 40 13.97 42.49 13.76
CA PRO A 40 15.13 42.06 14.56
C PRO A 40 14.76 41.34 15.87
N GLU A 41 13.73 41.78 16.56
CA GLU A 41 13.28 41.20 17.84
C GLU A 41 12.83 39.75 17.65
N LEU A 42 12.14 39.46 16.55
CA LEU A 42 11.73 38.09 16.21
C LEU A 42 12.91 37.21 15.83
N LYS A 43 13.96 37.78 15.23
CA LYS A 43 15.20 37.06 14.93
C LYS A 43 15.91 36.63 16.22
N VAL A 44 15.99 37.51 17.21
CA VAL A 44 16.58 37.19 18.53
C VAL A 44 15.78 36.08 19.22
N GLU A 45 14.44 36.20 19.23
CA GLU A 45 13.57 35.17 19.80
C GLU A 45 13.70 33.82 19.08
N ARG A 46 13.90 33.82 17.76
CA ARG A 46 14.19 32.59 17.00
C ARG A 46 15.49 31.93 17.44
N VAL A 47 16.58 32.71 17.52
CA VAL A 47 17.88 32.18 17.97
C VAL A 47 17.79 31.62 19.38
N ARG A 48 17.08 32.30 20.29
CA ARG A 48 16.82 31.84 21.65
C ARG A 48 16.05 30.52 21.67
N ALA A 49 14.96 30.43 20.91
CA ALA A 49 14.16 29.20 20.79
C ALA A 49 14.95 28.04 20.20
N ASP A 50 15.79 28.29 19.18
CA ASP A 50 16.67 27.29 18.56
C ASP A 50 17.72 26.76 19.55
N ALA A 51 18.31 27.65 20.35
CA ALA A 51 19.29 27.27 21.36
C ALA A 51 18.64 26.40 22.46
N GLU A 52 17.47 26.79 22.94
CA GLU A 52 16.75 26.04 23.98
C GLU A 52 16.25 24.68 23.46
N THR A 53 15.75 24.64 22.22
CA THR A 53 15.37 23.39 21.55
C THR A 53 16.56 22.43 21.44
N LYS A 54 17.73 22.93 21.05
CA LYS A 54 18.97 22.12 21.01
C LYS A 54 19.36 21.62 22.40
N ARG A 55 19.21 22.44 23.45
CA ARG A 55 19.53 22.07 24.83
C ARG A 55 18.62 20.95 25.35
N VAL A 56 17.31 21.06 25.12
CA VAL A 56 16.33 20.02 25.47
C VAL A 56 16.64 18.72 24.73
N LEU A 57 16.86 18.79 23.41
CA LEU A 57 17.15 17.60 22.60
C LEU A 57 18.46 16.89 23.00
N LYS A 58 19.52 17.63 23.32
CA LYS A 58 20.80 17.05 23.77
C LYS A 58 20.71 16.28 25.09
N THR A 59 19.71 16.58 25.91
CA THR A 59 19.54 15.98 27.24
C THR A 59 18.40 14.96 27.27
N MET A 60 17.77 14.67 26.13
CA MET A 60 16.64 13.76 26.06
C MET A 60 17.09 12.30 26.05
N THR A 61 16.65 11.53 27.03
CA THR A 61 16.89 10.09 27.20
C THR A 61 15.56 9.36 27.37
N LEU A 62 15.58 8.02 27.41
CA LEU A 62 14.37 7.23 27.67
C LEU A 62 13.78 7.54 29.06
N ASP A 63 14.64 7.74 30.06
CA ASP A 63 14.24 7.94 31.46
C ASP A 63 13.57 9.30 31.73
N ASN A 64 13.96 10.33 30.96
CA ASN A 64 13.43 11.69 31.13
C ASN A 64 12.47 12.13 30.00
N LEU A 65 12.06 11.18 29.15
CA LEU A 65 11.31 11.45 27.92
C LEU A 65 10.05 12.28 28.17
N ARG A 66 9.26 11.96 29.21
CA ARG A 66 7.98 12.63 29.49
C ARG A 66 8.15 14.08 29.93
N GLU A 67 9.23 14.39 30.63
CA GLU A 67 9.53 15.76 31.05
C GLU A 67 10.05 16.58 29.87
N LYS A 68 11.08 16.06 29.17
CA LYS A 68 11.68 16.72 28.02
C LYS A 68 10.71 16.87 26.85
N SER A 69 9.78 15.93 26.65
CA SER A 69 8.73 16.04 25.64
C SER A 69 7.75 17.17 25.94
N ARG A 70 7.42 17.44 27.22
CA ARG A 70 6.56 18.57 27.61
C ARG A 70 7.27 19.91 27.39
N ALA A 71 8.56 19.98 27.75
CA ALA A 71 9.38 21.16 27.47
C ALA A 71 9.47 21.43 25.95
N LEU A 72 9.73 20.39 25.15
CA LEU A 72 9.75 20.48 23.70
C LEU A 72 8.40 20.88 23.11
N ALA A 73 7.29 20.37 23.65
CA ALA A 73 5.94 20.75 23.20
C ALA A 73 5.63 22.24 23.43
N LYS A 74 6.07 22.80 24.57
CA LYS A 74 5.93 24.23 24.89
C LYS A 74 6.79 25.13 23.98
N LEU A 75 7.98 24.65 23.60
CA LEU A 75 8.85 25.34 22.65
C LEU A 75 8.25 25.29 21.23
N ALA A 76 7.80 24.12 20.79
CA ALA A 76 7.21 23.92 19.47
C ALA A 76 5.90 24.71 19.28
N SER A 77 5.08 24.86 20.33
CA SER A 77 3.87 25.69 20.28
C SER A 77 4.16 27.20 20.17
N SER A 78 5.38 27.61 20.52
CA SER A 78 5.84 29.01 20.46
C SER A 78 6.61 29.33 19.19
N ASN A 79 7.44 28.38 18.72
CA ASN A 79 8.27 28.55 17.53
C ASN A 79 8.50 27.19 16.82
N PRO A 80 7.72 26.86 15.78
CA PRO A 80 7.71 25.52 15.19
C PRO A 80 8.78 25.25 14.11
N TYR A 81 9.70 26.18 13.80
CA TYR A 81 10.53 26.08 12.59
C TYR A 81 12.02 25.70 12.81
N LYS A 82 12.59 24.84 11.95
CA LYS A 82 14.03 24.54 11.87
C LYS A 82 14.51 24.38 10.42
N ASP A 83 15.73 24.82 10.14
CA ASP A 83 16.30 24.85 8.79
C ASP A 83 16.91 23.50 8.34
N ARG A 84 16.87 23.24 7.03
CA ARG A 84 17.51 22.07 6.39
C ARG A 84 18.96 22.42 6.06
N SER A 85 19.93 21.60 6.45
CA SER A 85 21.26 21.69 5.83
C SER A 85 21.91 20.35 5.49
N LYS A 86 22.58 20.42 4.34
CA LYS A 86 23.53 19.53 3.65
C LYS A 86 23.02 18.26 2.97
N SER A 87 22.92 18.42 1.65
CA SER A 87 23.15 17.43 0.60
C SER A 87 24.59 16.91 0.65
N ASN A 88 24.75 15.60 0.50
CA ASN A 88 25.79 14.94 -0.30
C ASN A 88 25.47 13.44 -0.32
N GLY A 89 25.56 12.84 -1.51
CA GLY A 89 25.60 11.38 -1.67
C GLY A 89 24.56 10.80 -2.62
N THR A 90 25.04 9.82 -3.38
CA THR A 90 24.37 8.92 -4.32
C THR A 90 23.31 8.00 -3.69
N ASN A 91 23.11 8.05 -2.37
CA ASN A 91 22.09 7.30 -1.64
C ASN A 91 21.06 8.26 -1.03
N ILE A 92 19.81 7.79 -0.83
CA ILE A 92 18.79 8.54 -0.08
C ILE A 92 19.39 8.89 1.29
N PRO A 93 19.58 10.18 1.63
CA PRO A 93 20.30 10.55 2.84
C PRO A 93 19.65 9.98 4.10
N ALA A 94 20.46 9.52 5.06
CA ALA A 94 19.95 8.94 6.31
C ALA A 94 18.97 9.88 7.05
N TRP A 95 19.19 11.20 6.96
CA TRP A 95 18.26 12.18 7.52
C TRP A 95 16.87 12.12 6.88
N LEU A 96 16.79 11.91 5.56
CA LEU A 96 15.53 11.82 4.82
C LEU A 96 14.82 10.49 5.13
N GLN A 97 15.56 9.39 5.26
CA GLN A 97 15.01 8.11 5.71
C GLN A 97 14.40 8.22 7.12
N ASN A 98 15.10 8.86 8.05
CA ASN A 98 14.61 9.06 9.41
C ASN A 98 13.41 10.01 9.45
N LEU A 99 13.42 11.06 8.60
CA LEU A 99 12.29 11.97 8.44
C LEU A 99 11.06 11.25 7.90
N ALA A 100 11.20 10.42 6.87
CA ALA A 100 10.09 9.66 6.29
C ALA A 100 9.46 8.71 7.33
N LYS A 101 10.28 7.97 8.08
CA LYS A 101 9.82 7.13 9.21
C LYS A 101 9.10 7.95 10.28
N PHE A 102 9.61 9.13 10.61
CA PHE A 102 9.00 10.03 11.57
C PHE A 102 7.63 10.52 11.08
N VAL A 103 7.54 10.98 9.83
CA VAL A 103 6.29 11.44 9.19
C VAL A 103 5.22 10.36 9.25
N GLY A 104 5.54 9.12 8.81
CA GLY A 104 4.59 8.01 8.87
C GLY A 104 4.10 7.70 10.29
N ASN A 105 4.98 7.75 11.29
CA ASN A 105 4.60 7.53 12.70
C ASN A 105 3.76 8.68 13.29
N VAL A 106 4.05 9.92 12.92
CA VAL A 106 3.29 11.10 13.34
C VAL A 106 1.85 11.00 12.84
N PHE A 107 1.65 10.76 11.54
CA PHE A 107 0.31 10.64 10.98
C PHE A 107 -0.43 9.37 11.43
N LYS A 108 0.29 8.30 11.78
CA LYS A 108 -0.30 7.12 12.42
C LYS A 108 -0.90 7.44 13.80
N ARG A 109 -0.20 8.23 14.63
CA ARG A 109 -0.56 8.47 16.04
C ARG A 109 -1.45 9.70 16.24
N ASN A 110 -1.19 10.79 15.52
CA ASN A 110 -1.83 12.07 15.74
C ASN A 110 -3.04 12.24 14.83
N LEU A 111 -4.24 12.06 15.39
CA LEU A 111 -5.49 12.07 14.63
C LEU A 111 -5.90 13.46 14.12
N SER A 112 -5.37 14.53 14.72
CA SER A 112 -5.66 15.92 14.35
C SER A 112 -4.91 16.41 13.12
N LEU A 113 -3.84 15.72 12.70
CA LEU A 113 -3.04 16.12 11.55
C LEU A 113 -3.57 15.48 10.27
N ASP A 114 -3.83 16.30 9.25
CA ASP A 114 -4.30 15.84 7.95
C ASP A 114 -3.10 15.39 7.07
N PRO A 115 -3.04 14.11 6.64
CA PRO A 115 -1.99 13.63 5.75
C PRO A 115 -1.97 14.28 4.36
N ALA A 116 -3.07 14.90 3.92
CA ALA A 116 -3.22 15.44 2.56
C ALA A 116 -2.10 16.41 2.17
N ILE A 117 -1.57 17.18 3.13
CA ILE A 117 -0.43 18.08 2.88
C ILE A 117 0.79 17.34 2.33
N VAL A 118 1.17 16.25 2.99
CA VAL A 118 2.39 15.53 2.60
C VAL A 118 2.15 14.82 1.28
N LEU A 119 0.93 14.34 1.04
CA LEU A 119 0.53 13.76 -0.24
C LEU A 119 0.62 14.80 -1.37
N GLN A 120 0.14 16.02 -1.17
CA GLN A 120 0.25 17.10 -2.16
C GLN A 120 1.70 17.51 -2.40
N TYR A 121 2.50 17.61 -1.33
CA TYR A 121 3.94 17.87 -1.46
C TYR A 121 4.61 16.80 -2.32
N ILE A 122 4.34 15.51 -2.04
CA ILE A 122 4.90 14.39 -2.81
C ILE A 122 4.44 14.50 -4.27
N ALA A 123 3.16 14.70 -4.53
CA ALA A 123 2.64 14.85 -5.89
C ALA A 123 3.38 15.97 -6.66
N ASN A 124 3.56 17.13 -6.02
CA ASN A 124 4.30 18.24 -6.61
C ASN A 124 5.78 17.89 -6.85
N GLN A 125 6.44 17.20 -5.91
CA GLN A 125 7.83 16.77 -6.09
C GLN A 125 7.97 15.78 -7.26
N LEU A 126 7.06 14.82 -7.39
CA LEU A 126 7.06 13.87 -8.50
C LEU A 126 6.76 14.55 -9.83
N ALA A 127 5.83 15.51 -9.86
CA ALA A 127 5.55 16.30 -11.05
C ALA A 127 6.78 17.09 -11.53
N THR A 128 7.67 17.50 -10.61
CA THR A 128 8.96 18.12 -10.94
C THR A 128 10.10 17.12 -11.25
N GLY A 129 9.82 15.81 -11.25
CA GLY A 129 10.81 14.76 -11.49
C GLY A 129 11.67 14.38 -10.28
N ASN A 130 11.38 14.89 -9.08
CA ASN A 130 12.14 14.53 -7.87
C ASN A 130 11.61 13.23 -7.24
N ALA A 131 12.10 12.11 -7.77
CA ALA A 131 11.81 10.76 -7.27
C ALA A 131 12.28 10.48 -5.83
N LYS A 132 13.27 11.23 -5.32
CA LYS A 132 13.96 10.90 -4.06
C LYS A 132 13.03 10.97 -2.85
N ASP A 133 11.98 11.79 -2.96
CA ASP A 133 11.00 12.00 -1.90
C ASP A 133 9.90 10.91 -1.88
N LEU A 134 9.88 9.97 -2.84
CA LEU A 134 9.00 8.79 -2.81
C LEU A 134 9.13 7.96 -1.54
N ILE A 135 10.29 8.03 -0.88
CA ILE A 135 10.52 7.39 0.42
C ILE A 135 9.52 7.85 1.50
N ILE A 136 9.02 9.09 1.40
CA ILE A 136 8.03 9.62 2.32
C ILE A 136 6.69 8.91 2.11
N LEU A 137 6.26 8.73 0.86
CA LEU A 137 5.06 7.97 0.53
C LEU A 137 5.18 6.52 1.03
N ARG A 138 6.34 5.89 0.76
CA ARG A 138 6.65 4.52 1.19
C ARG A 138 6.44 4.34 2.69
N ASP A 139 7.06 5.19 3.49
CA ASP A 139 7.00 5.08 4.95
C ASP A 139 5.63 5.49 5.50
N MET A 140 4.92 6.41 4.85
CA MET A 140 3.53 6.71 5.21
C MET A 140 2.63 5.49 5.01
N ILE A 141 2.70 4.81 3.85
CA ILE A 141 1.91 3.60 3.59
C ILE A 141 2.29 2.49 4.58
N SER A 142 3.59 2.22 4.77
CA SER A 142 4.07 1.25 5.76
C SER A 142 3.55 1.52 7.18
N LYS A 143 3.69 2.76 7.68
CA LYS A 143 3.36 3.05 9.08
C LYS A 143 1.88 3.27 9.33
N MET A 144 1.15 3.85 8.37
CA MET A 144 -0.28 4.14 8.52
C MET A 144 -1.17 2.98 8.10
N ALA A 145 -0.80 2.24 7.06
CA ALA A 145 -1.61 1.15 6.51
C ALA A 145 -1.09 -0.25 6.84
N GLY A 146 0.19 -0.38 7.22
CA GLY A 146 0.81 -1.68 7.47
C GLY A 146 1.07 -2.47 6.18
N VAL A 147 1.14 -1.80 5.04
CA VAL A 147 1.51 -2.38 3.75
C VAL A 147 2.98 -2.06 3.55
N ASP A 148 3.85 -3.04 3.78
CA ASP A 148 5.29 -2.88 3.65
C ASP A 148 5.80 -3.27 2.26
N VAL A 149 6.92 -2.70 1.85
CA VAL A 149 7.63 -3.14 0.64
C VAL A 149 8.20 -4.53 0.88
N LEU A 150 7.98 -5.44 -0.07
CA LEU A 150 8.55 -6.79 -0.02
C LEU A 150 10.03 -6.72 -0.41
N GLN A 151 10.92 -7.07 0.52
CA GLN A 151 12.36 -7.18 0.32
C GLN A 151 12.85 -8.49 0.95
N ASP A 152 13.94 -9.05 0.41
CA ASP A 152 14.66 -10.20 0.97
C ASP A 152 13.78 -11.43 1.28
N LEU A 153 12.87 -11.76 0.34
CA LEU A 153 11.95 -12.89 0.48
C LEU A 153 12.68 -14.23 0.34
N SER A 154 12.39 -15.17 1.24
CA SER A 154 12.84 -16.56 1.07
C SER A 154 12.13 -17.24 -0.09
N ALA A 155 12.73 -18.27 -0.68
CA ALA A 155 12.08 -19.09 -1.71
C ALA A 155 10.70 -19.63 -1.26
N SER A 156 10.59 -19.97 0.03
CA SER A 156 9.32 -20.39 0.64
C SER A 156 8.25 -19.30 0.64
N GLN A 157 8.63 -18.05 0.92
CA GLN A 157 7.73 -16.91 0.88
C GLN A 157 7.34 -16.55 -0.55
N VAL A 158 8.27 -16.62 -1.50
CA VAL A 158 7.99 -16.37 -2.93
C VAL A 158 6.95 -17.35 -3.47
N VAL A 159 7.10 -18.65 -3.19
CA VAL A 159 6.11 -19.66 -3.58
C VAL A 159 4.76 -19.40 -2.92
N ALA A 160 4.75 -19.02 -1.64
CA ALA A 160 3.52 -18.68 -0.92
C ALA A 160 2.82 -17.43 -1.46
N LEU A 161 3.59 -16.45 -1.99
CA LEU A 161 3.05 -15.26 -2.64
C LEU A 161 2.33 -15.56 -3.97
N GLY A 162 2.68 -16.67 -4.62
CA GLY A 162 1.98 -17.18 -5.80
C GLY A 162 0.65 -17.88 -5.49
N GLY A 163 0.29 -18.03 -4.21
CA GLY A 163 -0.94 -18.70 -3.79
C GLY A 163 -2.12 -17.78 -3.53
N SER A 164 -3.11 -18.34 -2.83
CA SER A 164 -4.35 -17.66 -2.50
C SER A 164 -4.15 -16.49 -1.53
N LYS A 165 -5.19 -15.68 -1.29
CA LYS A 165 -5.11 -14.52 -0.38
C LYS A 165 -4.66 -14.92 1.02
N THR A 166 -5.09 -16.08 1.51
CA THR A 166 -4.71 -16.59 2.83
C THR A 166 -3.23 -16.97 2.89
N LEU A 167 -2.69 -17.59 1.84
CA LEU A 167 -1.28 -17.98 1.76
C LEU A 167 -0.35 -16.78 1.58
N ARG A 168 -0.75 -15.80 0.74
CA ARG A 168 -0.05 -14.51 0.60
C ARG A 168 0.07 -13.78 1.93
N ALA A 169 -1.01 -13.74 2.71
CA ALA A 169 -1.02 -13.09 4.02
C ALA A 169 -0.05 -13.75 5.01
N GLU A 170 0.09 -15.07 4.97
CA GLU A 170 1.11 -15.79 5.75
C GLU A 170 2.53 -15.47 5.31
N ALA A 171 2.79 -15.42 4.00
CA ALA A 171 4.13 -15.12 3.46
C ALA A 171 4.63 -13.76 3.95
N ILE A 172 3.73 -12.78 4.00
CA ILE A 172 4.00 -11.41 4.43
C ILE A 172 4.12 -11.32 5.95
N SER A 173 3.28 -12.06 6.70
CA SER A 173 3.27 -11.99 8.16
C SER A 173 3.04 -13.35 8.83
N PRO A 174 4.06 -14.21 8.93
CA PRO A 174 3.93 -15.59 9.40
C PRO A 174 3.57 -15.72 10.89
N THR A 175 3.64 -14.63 11.65
CA THR A 175 3.34 -14.56 13.10
C THR A 175 1.99 -13.89 13.42
N SER A 176 1.22 -13.41 12.42
CA SER A 176 0.01 -12.60 12.66
C SER A 176 -1.29 -13.40 12.88
N ILE A 177 -1.20 -14.65 13.34
CA ILE A 177 -2.38 -15.48 13.63
C ILE A 177 -3.07 -15.03 14.94
N ALA A 178 -2.40 -14.24 15.78
CA ALA A 178 -2.99 -13.68 17.00
C ALA A 178 -4.06 -12.61 16.69
N VAL A 179 -5.19 -12.66 17.42
CA VAL A 179 -6.23 -11.62 17.39
C VAL A 179 -5.69 -10.31 17.98
N LYS A 180 -4.97 -9.55 17.15
CA LYS A 180 -4.81 -8.12 17.38
C LYS A 180 -5.91 -7.41 16.61
N LYS A 181 -6.56 -6.40 17.22
CA LYS A 181 -7.37 -5.42 16.47
C LYS A 181 -6.58 -5.02 15.22
N PRO A 182 -7.22 -4.80 14.04
CA PRO A 182 -6.49 -4.40 12.85
C PRO A 182 -5.76 -3.09 13.17
N LEU A 183 -4.46 -3.21 13.48
CA LEU A 183 -3.66 -2.18 14.16
C LEU A 183 -3.62 -0.88 13.35
N PHE A 184 -3.91 -1.00 12.06
CA PHE A 184 -3.82 0.04 11.06
C PHE A 184 -5.18 0.51 10.54
N SER A 185 -6.33 -0.12 10.86
CA SER A 185 -7.59 0.20 10.15
C SER A 185 -7.98 1.68 10.23
N LYS A 186 -7.85 2.30 11.42
CA LYS A 186 -8.16 3.72 11.61
C LYS A 186 -7.17 4.63 10.87
N SER A 187 -5.86 4.39 11.02
CA SER A 187 -4.83 5.21 10.36
C SER A 187 -4.82 5.02 8.85
N SER A 188 -5.09 3.81 8.38
CA SER A 188 -5.21 3.45 6.97
C SER A 188 -6.41 4.13 6.33
N ASN A 189 -7.58 4.07 6.95
CA ASN A 189 -8.77 4.77 6.48
C ASN A 189 -8.57 6.28 6.45
N ARG A 190 -7.81 6.85 7.40
CA ARG A 190 -7.44 8.27 7.39
C ARG A 190 -6.53 8.63 6.22
N LEU A 191 -5.54 7.79 5.92
CA LEU A 191 -4.67 7.99 4.76
C LEU A 191 -5.47 7.91 3.46
N MET A 192 -6.33 6.89 3.34
CA MET A 192 -7.19 6.72 2.16
C MET A 192 -8.18 7.89 2.01
N LYS A 193 -8.82 8.31 3.10
CA LYS A 193 -9.73 9.46 3.11
C LYS A 193 -9.02 10.74 2.66
N ALA A 194 -7.83 11.02 3.17
CA ALA A 194 -7.04 12.17 2.76
C ALA A 194 -6.68 12.11 1.27
N LEU A 195 -6.35 10.94 0.74
CA LEU A 195 -6.05 10.74 -0.68
C LEU A 195 -7.28 10.99 -1.57
N THR A 196 -8.46 10.50 -1.16
CA THR A 196 -9.72 10.69 -1.90
C THR A 196 -10.21 12.14 -1.83
N GLU A 197 -10.24 12.75 -0.64
CA GLU A 197 -10.75 14.11 -0.45
C GLU A 197 -9.87 15.18 -1.12
N SER A 198 -8.56 14.92 -1.24
CA SER A 198 -7.65 15.80 -1.97
C SER A 198 -7.65 15.57 -3.48
N GLY A 199 -8.39 14.56 -3.99
CA GLY A 199 -8.36 14.20 -5.41
C GLY A 199 -7.02 13.64 -5.89
N LEU A 200 -6.14 13.24 -4.98
CA LEU A 200 -4.77 12.80 -5.30
C LEU A 200 -4.65 11.31 -5.63
N THR A 201 -5.71 10.52 -5.53
CA THR A 201 -5.68 9.07 -5.80
C THR A 201 -5.14 8.74 -7.18
N VAL A 202 -5.75 9.28 -8.23
CA VAL A 202 -5.32 9.06 -9.61
C VAL A 202 -3.99 9.78 -9.91
N PRO A 203 -3.82 11.09 -9.57
CA PRO A 203 -2.56 11.80 -9.82
C PRO A 203 -1.34 11.10 -9.22
N LEU A 204 -1.39 10.65 -7.96
CA LEU A 204 -0.25 9.98 -7.34
C LEU A 204 0.05 8.62 -7.97
N LEU A 205 -0.97 7.83 -8.31
CA LEU A 205 -0.76 6.56 -9.00
C LEU A 205 -0.07 6.75 -10.36
N VAL A 206 -0.52 7.74 -11.14
CA VAL A 206 0.09 8.11 -12.44
C VAL A 206 1.51 8.61 -12.23
N LEU A 207 1.74 9.55 -11.32
CA LEU A 207 3.06 10.14 -11.08
C LEU A 207 4.08 9.10 -10.59
N VAL A 208 3.70 8.19 -9.70
CA VAL A 208 4.58 7.10 -9.24
C VAL A 208 4.91 6.14 -10.40
N THR A 209 3.92 5.85 -11.26
CA THR A 209 4.10 5.02 -12.45
C THR A 209 5.07 5.67 -13.45
N LEU A 210 4.88 6.96 -13.74
CA LEU A 210 5.76 7.74 -14.61
C LEU A 210 7.17 7.83 -14.03
N GLN A 211 7.32 8.01 -12.72
CA GLN A 211 8.63 8.13 -12.11
C GLN A 211 9.48 6.86 -12.26
N ARG A 212 8.84 5.67 -12.26
CA ARG A 212 9.50 4.39 -12.57
C ARG A 212 10.06 4.38 -13.99
N GLN A 213 9.33 4.93 -14.97
CA GLN A 213 9.81 5.01 -16.36
C GLN A 213 10.90 6.06 -16.51
N ASN A 214 10.69 7.24 -15.93
CA ASN A 214 11.62 8.37 -16.00
C ASN A 214 12.98 8.04 -15.35
N ALA A 215 13.01 7.14 -14.37
CA ALA A 215 14.26 6.63 -13.80
C ALA A 215 15.17 5.96 -14.84
N VAL A 216 14.61 5.49 -15.96
CA VAL A 216 15.34 4.90 -17.09
C VAL A 216 15.39 5.85 -18.29
N LEU A 217 14.23 6.40 -18.70
CA LEU A 217 14.10 7.18 -19.95
C LEU A 217 14.64 8.61 -19.85
N LEU A 218 14.53 9.24 -18.68
CA LEU A 218 14.98 10.61 -18.43
C LEU A 218 16.18 10.63 -17.47
N ALA A 219 16.96 9.54 -17.47
CA ALA A 219 18.16 9.45 -16.68
C ALA A 219 19.20 10.47 -17.18
N ASP A 220 19.81 11.18 -16.24
CA ASP A 220 20.97 12.03 -16.52
C ASP A 220 22.14 11.15 -17.00
N GLU A 221 22.70 11.45 -18.17
CA GLU A 221 23.81 10.71 -18.77
C GLU A 221 25.05 10.68 -17.85
N SER A 222 25.20 11.69 -16.98
CA SER A 222 26.29 11.75 -16.01
C SER A 222 26.03 10.92 -14.74
N ALA A 223 24.82 10.41 -14.55
CA ALA A 223 24.45 9.64 -13.38
C ALA A 223 24.99 8.20 -13.47
N HIS A 224 25.59 7.73 -12.38
CA HIS A 224 26.16 6.39 -12.32
C HIS A 224 25.07 5.30 -12.45
N LEU A 225 25.28 4.29 -13.30
CA LEU A 225 24.28 3.24 -13.58
C LEU A 225 23.74 2.55 -12.32
N LYS A 226 24.61 2.26 -11.35
CA LYS A 226 24.19 1.70 -10.04
C LYS A 226 23.15 2.56 -9.32
N TYR A 227 23.29 3.89 -9.39
CA TYR A 227 22.31 4.81 -8.80
C TYR A 227 20.98 4.75 -9.53
N LEU A 228 21.00 4.76 -10.87
CA LEU A 228 19.80 4.65 -11.69
C LEU A 228 19.06 3.31 -11.46
N GLY A 229 19.80 2.21 -11.34
CA GLY A 229 19.22 0.90 -10.99
C GLY A 229 18.52 0.91 -9.63
N VAL A 230 19.19 1.42 -8.59
CA VAL A 230 18.59 1.56 -7.25
C VAL A 230 17.38 2.49 -7.27
N LEU A 231 17.41 3.55 -8.07
CA LEU A 231 16.29 4.47 -8.22
C LEU A 231 15.09 3.80 -8.88
N ALA A 232 15.32 3.06 -9.98
CA ALA A 232 14.30 2.31 -10.70
C ALA A 232 13.65 1.25 -9.80
N ASP A 233 14.46 0.47 -9.07
CA ASP A 233 13.99 -0.53 -8.11
C ASP A 233 13.17 0.10 -6.99
N SER A 234 13.63 1.23 -6.45
CA SER A 234 12.90 1.97 -5.41
C SER A 234 11.56 2.49 -5.92
N CYS A 235 11.48 3.00 -7.14
CA CYS A 235 10.22 3.46 -7.73
C CYS A 235 9.26 2.29 -7.95
N GLN A 236 9.76 1.18 -8.48
CA GLN A 236 8.98 -0.05 -8.69
C GLN A 236 8.41 -0.60 -7.39
N GLN A 237 9.23 -0.65 -6.34
CA GLN A 237 8.82 -1.09 -5.02
C GLN A 237 7.69 -0.23 -4.44
N VAL A 238 7.83 1.10 -4.51
CA VAL A 238 6.81 2.04 -4.01
C VAL A 238 5.54 1.98 -4.86
N LEU A 239 5.65 1.80 -6.18
CA LEU A 239 4.51 1.60 -7.07
C LEU A 239 3.71 0.37 -6.64
N PHE A 240 4.36 -0.78 -6.46
CA PHE A 240 3.67 -2.02 -6.07
C PHE A 240 3.07 -1.93 -4.67
N GLN A 241 3.77 -1.30 -3.72
CA GLN A 241 3.25 -1.02 -2.39
C GLN A 241 2.00 -0.12 -2.46
N HIS A 242 2.00 0.89 -3.32
CA HIS A 242 0.87 1.82 -3.49
C HIS A 242 -0.33 1.14 -4.15
N ILE A 243 -0.12 0.36 -5.21
CA ILE A 243 -1.16 -0.44 -5.85
C ILE A 243 -1.80 -1.39 -4.84
N GLU A 244 -0.98 -2.08 -4.04
CA GLU A 244 -1.47 -3.00 -3.01
C GLU A 244 -2.27 -2.28 -1.93
N PHE A 245 -1.82 -1.11 -1.50
CA PHE A 245 -2.56 -0.26 -0.57
C PHE A 245 -3.94 0.11 -1.12
N LEU A 246 -4.02 0.62 -2.35
CA LEU A 246 -5.30 0.97 -2.99
C LEU A 246 -6.20 -0.25 -3.13
N ARG A 247 -5.64 -1.40 -3.55
CA ARG A 247 -6.37 -2.66 -3.68
C ARG A 247 -6.99 -3.08 -2.34
N ILE A 248 -6.20 -3.09 -1.26
CA ILE A 248 -6.67 -3.48 0.08
C ILE A 248 -7.77 -2.53 0.57
N GLN A 249 -7.61 -1.22 0.38
CA GLN A 249 -8.57 -0.24 0.89
C GLN A 249 -9.89 -0.25 0.12
N LEU A 250 -9.83 -0.26 -1.22
CA LEU A 250 -10.99 -0.01 -2.07
C LEU A 250 -11.76 -1.30 -2.39
N THR A 251 -11.08 -2.44 -2.52
CA THR A 251 -11.75 -3.75 -2.76
C THR A 251 -12.46 -4.27 -1.49
N SER A 252 -12.35 -3.57 -0.36
CA SER A 252 -12.99 -4.00 0.90
C SER A 252 -14.52 -3.94 0.85
N ARG A 253 -15.09 -3.05 0.02
CA ARG A 253 -16.53 -2.84 -0.13
C ARG A 253 -17.05 -3.37 -1.46
N SER A 254 -16.45 -2.91 -2.57
CA SER A 254 -16.82 -3.30 -3.92
C SER A 254 -15.59 -3.22 -4.84
N ILE A 255 -15.56 -4.04 -5.89
CA ILE A 255 -14.53 -3.90 -6.92
C ILE A 255 -14.70 -2.58 -7.71
N SER A 256 -15.93 -2.08 -7.83
CA SER A 256 -16.22 -0.82 -8.53
C SER A 256 -15.59 0.40 -7.84
N ASP A 257 -15.44 0.37 -6.52
CA ASP A 257 -14.75 1.44 -5.78
C ASP A 257 -13.27 1.51 -6.17
N TYR A 258 -12.65 0.36 -6.45
CA TYR A 258 -11.28 0.29 -6.95
C TYR A 258 -11.21 0.78 -8.38
N GLU A 259 -12.08 0.28 -9.27
CA GLU A 259 -12.15 0.68 -10.68
C GLU A 259 -12.30 2.20 -10.86
N ASN A 260 -13.24 2.82 -10.13
CA ASN A 260 -13.49 4.27 -10.18
C ASN A 260 -12.31 5.11 -9.67
N ALA A 261 -11.38 4.50 -8.93
CA ALA A 261 -10.20 5.17 -8.40
C ALA A 261 -8.96 5.01 -9.31
N LEU A 262 -9.08 4.31 -10.44
CA LEU A 262 -7.98 4.11 -11.39
C LEU A 262 -8.04 5.12 -12.54
N PRO A 263 -6.90 5.53 -13.11
CA PRO A 263 -6.87 6.17 -14.41
C PRO A 263 -7.35 5.19 -15.49
N PRO A 264 -8.10 5.64 -16.52
CA PRO A 264 -8.53 4.80 -17.63
C PRO A 264 -7.38 4.02 -18.26
N MET A 265 -7.60 2.74 -18.56
CA MET A 265 -6.56 1.87 -19.13
C MET A 265 -6.00 2.43 -20.46
N GLU A 266 -6.86 2.97 -21.32
CA GLU A 266 -6.47 3.59 -22.59
C GLU A 266 -5.53 4.78 -22.40
N LEU A 267 -5.75 5.59 -21.38
CA LEU A 267 -4.91 6.75 -21.07
C LEU A 267 -3.56 6.30 -20.50
N MET A 268 -3.54 5.25 -19.67
CA MET A 268 -2.28 4.67 -19.19
C MET A 268 -1.45 4.06 -20.33
N TRP A 269 -2.06 3.24 -21.17
CA TRP A 269 -1.35 2.46 -22.19
C TRP A 269 -1.06 3.28 -23.45
N GLY A 270 -2.03 4.05 -23.92
CA GLY A 270 -1.91 4.87 -25.13
C GLY A 270 -1.18 6.18 -24.88
N GLN A 271 -1.76 7.07 -24.08
CA GLN A 271 -1.25 8.44 -23.92
C GLN A 271 0.03 8.51 -23.07
N TYR A 272 0.06 7.82 -21.94
CA TYR A 272 1.26 7.79 -21.07
C TYR A 272 2.26 6.70 -21.43
N GLN A 273 1.97 5.90 -22.46
CA GLN A 273 2.86 4.84 -22.95
C GLN A 273 3.39 3.95 -21.81
N ASN A 274 2.49 3.57 -20.90
CA ASN A 274 2.84 2.67 -19.83
C ASN A 274 3.15 1.26 -20.32
N ASP A 275 4.20 0.68 -19.75
CA ASP A 275 4.56 -0.72 -19.98
C ASP A 275 3.31 -1.59 -19.71
N PRO A 276 2.93 -2.49 -20.65
CA PRO A 276 1.75 -3.33 -20.50
C PRO A 276 1.74 -4.09 -19.17
N ALA A 277 2.89 -4.56 -18.69
CA ALA A 277 3.00 -5.26 -17.42
C ALA A 277 2.51 -4.40 -16.24
N ILE A 278 2.78 -3.08 -16.27
CA ILE A 278 2.34 -2.15 -15.22
C ILE A 278 0.85 -1.82 -15.38
N VAL A 279 0.38 -1.60 -16.61
CA VAL A 279 -1.04 -1.36 -16.89
C VAL A 279 -1.89 -2.52 -16.38
N PHE A 280 -1.50 -3.75 -16.73
CA PHE A 280 -2.16 -4.95 -16.26
C PHE A 280 -1.96 -5.14 -14.76
N GLN A 281 -0.80 -4.85 -14.16
CA GLN A 281 -0.64 -4.94 -12.70
C GLN A 281 -1.66 -4.05 -11.94
N VAL A 282 -1.99 -2.87 -12.46
CA VAL A 282 -2.98 -1.95 -11.89
C VAL A 282 -4.41 -2.46 -12.13
N TRP A 283 -4.74 -2.86 -13.35
CA TRP A 283 -6.12 -3.21 -13.74
C TRP A 283 -6.50 -4.68 -13.51
N ARG A 284 -5.53 -5.57 -13.27
CA ARG A 284 -5.74 -7.01 -13.11
C ARG A 284 -6.82 -7.35 -12.09
N PRO A 285 -6.92 -6.73 -10.90
CA PRO A 285 -8.00 -7.03 -9.96
C PRO A 285 -9.41 -6.84 -10.57
N VAL A 286 -9.60 -5.80 -11.38
CA VAL A 286 -10.87 -5.51 -12.07
C VAL A 286 -11.13 -6.54 -13.17
N LEU A 287 -10.11 -6.78 -14.02
CA LEU A 287 -10.22 -7.76 -15.11
C LEU A 287 -10.53 -9.17 -14.58
N SER A 288 -9.80 -9.64 -13.57
CA SER A 288 -10.02 -10.95 -12.97
C SER A 288 -11.37 -11.05 -12.27
N ALA A 289 -11.86 -9.98 -11.66
CA ALA A 289 -13.20 -9.95 -11.08
C ALA A 289 -14.30 -10.00 -12.15
N SER A 290 -14.07 -9.46 -13.35
CA SER A 290 -15.04 -9.50 -14.46
C SER A 290 -15.20 -10.90 -15.07
N VAL A 291 -14.14 -11.71 -15.04
CA VAL A 291 -14.13 -13.05 -15.64
C VAL A 291 -14.77 -14.09 -14.72
N ARG A 292 -14.58 -14.00 -13.39
CA ARG A 292 -15.09 -14.99 -12.42
C ARG A 292 -16.61 -15.24 -12.46
N PRO A 293 -17.49 -14.23 -12.66
CA PRO A 293 -18.93 -14.42 -12.79
C PRO A 293 -19.34 -15.18 -14.05
N SER A 294 -18.49 -15.19 -15.09
CA SER A 294 -18.75 -15.93 -16.34
C SER A 294 -18.64 -17.45 -16.18
N TYR A 295 -18.24 -17.93 -15.00
CA TYR A 295 -18.19 -19.36 -14.62
C TYR A 295 -19.00 -19.65 -13.33
N PRO A 296 -20.33 -19.43 -13.31
CA PRO A 296 -21.14 -19.53 -12.10
C PRO A 296 -21.25 -20.97 -11.54
N HIS A 297 -21.03 -21.99 -12.39
CA HIS A 297 -21.14 -23.40 -12.00
C HIS A 297 -20.01 -23.91 -11.09
N LEU A 298 -18.90 -23.17 -10.96
CA LEU A 298 -17.86 -23.44 -9.96
C LEU A 298 -18.32 -23.14 -8.51
N GLN A 299 -19.42 -22.38 -8.35
CA GLN A 299 -19.92 -21.98 -7.03
C GLN A 299 -21.15 -22.81 -6.58
N THR A 300 -21.97 -23.32 -7.50
CA THR A 300 -23.28 -23.93 -7.17
C THR A 300 -23.24 -25.43 -6.87
N ASN A 301 -22.18 -26.17 -7.23
CA ASN A 301 -22.09 -27.62 -6.95
C ASN A 301 -21.52 -27.95 -5.55
N LEU A 302 -21.48 -27.00 -4.63
CA LEU A 302 -20.88 -27.16 -3.29
C LEU A 302 -21.83 -27.80 -2.25
N SER A 303 -23.10 -28.07 -2.58
CA SER A 303 -24.11 -28.52 -1.62
C SER A 303 -24.81 -29.86 -1.93
N SER A 304 -24.51 -30.53 -3.04
CA SER A 304 -25.15 -31.82 -3.36
C SER A 304 -24.13 -32.96 -3.46
N GLN A 305 -24.14 -33.85 -2.45
CA GLN A 305 -23.56 -35.19 -2.52
C GLN A 305 -24.34 -36.06 -3.52
N SER A 306 -24.26 -35.76 -4.82
CA SER A 306 -24.80 -36.64 -5.85
C SER A 306 -23.69 -37.03 -6.81
N LYS A 307 -23.58 -38.35 -7.05
CA LYS A 307 -22.60 -39.02 -7.91
C LYS A 307 -22.29 -38.21 -9.19
N PRO A 308 -21.02 -38.17 -9.64
CA PRO A 308 -20.66 -37.45 -10.85
C PRO A 308 -21.38 -38.09 -12.04
N LYS A 309 -22.25 -37.32 -12.69
CA LYS A 309 -22.78 -37.69 -14.02
C LYS A 309 -21.63 -37.68 -15.02
N SER A 310 -21.69 -38.58 -16.00
CA SER A 310 -20.66 -38.87 -17.00
C SER A 310 -20.04 -37.60 -17.63
N LEU A 311 -18.69 -37.59 -17.72
CA LEU A 311 -17.84 -36.49 -18.19
C LEU A 311 -18.20 -35.90 -19.56
N ASN A 312 -18.89 -36.64 -20.43
CA ASN A 312 -19.10 -36.24 -21.83
C ASN A 312 -20.19 -35.17 -22.04
N GLN A 313 -20.88 -34.71 -20.99
CA GLN A 313 -21.87 -33.62 -21.07
C GLN A 313 -21.36 -32.26 -20.58
N LEU A 314 -20.07 -32.15 -20.22
CA LEU A 314 -19.44 -30.93 -19.69
C LEU A 314 -18.55 -30.19 -20.70
N ILE A 315 -18.64 -30.52 -21.99
CA ILE A 315 -17.96 -29.77 -23.05
C ILE A 315 -18.79 -28.52 -23.34
N TRP A 316 -18.47 -27.43 -22.64
CA TRP A 316 -19.05 -26.11 -22.90
C TRP A 316 -18.41 -25.51 -24.16
N PRO A 317 -19.15 -24.78 -25.01
CA PRO A 317 -18.51 -24.07 -26.10
C PRO A 317 -17.54 -23.03 -25.52
N ALA A 318 -16.28 -23.14 -25.90
CA ALA A 318 -15.15 -22.32 -25.47
C ALA A 318 -15.29 -20.87 -25.98
N HIS A 319 -16.27 -20.13 -25.48
CA HIS A 319 -16.44 -18.72 -25.79
C HIS A 319 -15.50 -17.88 -24.94
N TYR A 320 -14.70 -17.05 -25.59
CA TYR A 320 -13.85 -16.07 -24.93
C TYR A 320 -14.71 -15.12 -24.07
N PRO A 321 -14.29 -14.78 -22.83
CA PRO A 321 -15.09 -13.93 -21.95
C PRO A 321 -15.41 -12.58 -22.60
N SER A 322 -16.70 -12.28 -22.78
CA SER A 322 -17.15 -11.03 -23.41
C SER A 322 -16.70 -9.78 -22.64
N SER A 323 -16.50 -9.90 -21.32
CA SER A 323 -15.99 -8.83 -20.47
C SER A 323 -14.57 -8.38 -20.81
N LEU A 324 -13.77 -9.22 -21.47
CA LEU A 324 -12.40 -8.91 -21.86
C LEU A 324 -12.29 -8.32 -23.27
N LEU A 325 -13.36 -8.40 -24.08
CA LEU A 325 -13.35 -7.89 -25.46
C LEU A 325 -12.97 -6.41 -25.59
N PRO A 326 -13.40 -5.49 -24.69
CA PRO A 326 -12.93 -4.10 -24.74
C PRO A 326 -11.41 -3.98 -24.58
N THR A 327 -10.80 -4.81 -23.71
CA THR A 327 -9.35 -4.85 -23.51
C THR A 327 -8.64 -5.48 -24.70
N VAL A 328 -9.24 -6.48 -25.36
CA VAL A 328 -8.71 -7.09 -26.59
C VAL A 328 -8.69 -6.07 -27.73
N ALA A 329 -9.78 -5.35 -27.95
CA ALA A 329 -9.84 -4.27 -28.95
C ALA A 329 -8.81 -3.17 -28.68
N LEU A 330 -8.58 -2.84 -27.40
CA LEU A 330 -7.52 -1.91 -27.01
C LEU A 330 -6.13 -2.44 -27.35
N ALA A 331 -5.88 -3.72 -27.07
CA ALA A 331 -4.61 -4.39 -27.37
C ALA A 331 -4.35 -4.44 -28.88
N GLU A 332 -5.36 -4.75 -29.69
CA GLU A 332 -5.27 -4.74 -31.17
C GLU A 332 -4.83 -3.40 -31.74
N ARG A 333 -5.31 -2.30 -31.13
CA ARG A 333 -5.00 -0.94 -31.60
C ARG A 333 -3.63 -0.45 -31.15
N ILE A 334 -3.15 -0.87 -29.97
CA ILE A 334 -1.92 -0.31 -29.36
C ILE A 334 -0.70 -1.19 -29.62
N LEU A 335 -0.86 -2.52 -29.67
CA LEU A 335 0.28 -3.42 -29.84
C LEU A 335 0.87 -3.31 -31.26
N PRO A 336 2.20 -3.49 -31.41
CA PRO A 336 2.82 -3.56 -32.73
C PRO A 336 2.23 -4.69 -33.59
N ASP A 337 2.08 -4.46 -34.89
CA ASP A 337 1.52 -5.44 -35.85
C ASP A 337 2.19 -6.82 -35.77
N GLN A 338 3.51 -6.85 -35.56
CA GLN A 338 4.27 -8.09 -35.41
C GLN A 338 3.83 -8.87 -34.17
N THR A 339 3.63 -8.19 -33.04
CA THR A 339 3.14 -8.80 -31.79
C THR A 339 1.72 -9.31 -31.97
N CYS A 340 0.85 -8.55 -32.62
CA CYS A 340 -0.52 -8.97 -32.92
C CYS A 340 -0.56 -10.25 -33.77
N LYS A 341 0.32 -10.35 -34.79
CA LYS A 341 0.40 -11.53 -35.67
C LYS A 341 0.98 -12.77 -34.97
N LEU A 342 1.99 -12.60 -34.12
CA LEU A 342 2.68 -13.72 -33.47
C LEU A 342 1.96 -14.25 -32.25
N VAL A 343 1.49 -13.34 -31.38
CA VAL A 343 0.93 -13.69 -30.07
C VAL A 343 -0.59 -13.77 -30.13
N GLY A 344 -1.22 -12.89 -30.90
CA GLY A 344 -2.66 -12.71 -30.91
C GLY A 344 -3.15 -11.88 -29.70
N PRO A 345 -4.05 -10.91 -29.92
CA PRO A 345 -4.52 -10.00 -28.87
C PRO A 345 -5.33 -10.71 -27.78
N HIS A 346 -6.10 -11.74 -28.14
CA HIS A 346 -6.88 -12.55 -27.20
C HIS A 346 -5.97 -13.29 -26.20
N PHE A 347 -4.95 -13.97 -26.70
CA PHE A 347 -3.98 -14.67 -25.84
C PHE A 347 -3.18 -13.67 -24.99
N PHE A 348 -2.75 -12.54 -25.57
CA PHE A 348 -2.05 -11.49 -24.84
C PHE A 348 -2.86 -11.01 -23.62
N VAL A 349 -4.14 -10.67 -23.82
CA VAL A 349 -5.01 -10.21 -22.73
C VAL A 349 -5.23 -11.31 -21.69
N THR A 350 -5.46 -12.56 -22.12
CA THR A 350 -5.61 -13.70 -21.19
C THR A 350 -4.35 -13.91 -20.35
N PHE A 351 -3.18 -13.91 -20.99
CA PHE A 351 -1.89 -14.08 -20.31
C PHE A 351 -1.69 -13.04 -19.20
N TRP A 352 -1.93 -11.76 -19.50
CA TRP A 352 -1.68 -10.68 -18.55
C TRP A 352 -2.80 -10.50 -17.51
N GLN A 353 -4.02 -10.95 -17.80
CA GLN A 353 -5.14 -10.96 -16.86
C GLN A 353 -4.98 -12.02 -15.77
N LEU A 354 -4.39 -13.18 -16.08
CA LEU A 354 -4.23 -14.26 -15.11
C LEU A 354 -3.18 -13.91 -14.03
N GLU A 355 -3.45 -14.30 -12.79
CA GLU A 355 -2.44 -14.39 -11.73
C GLU A 355 -1.81 -15.80 -11.73
N LEU A 356 -0.61 -15.94 -11.16
CA LEU A 356 0.03 -17.26 -11.01
C LEU A 356 -0.88 -18.26 -10.28
N TYR A 357 -1.64 -17.78 -9.30
CA TYR A 357 -2.63 -18.56 -8.55
C TYR A 357 -3.73 -19.15 -9.44
N ASP A 358 -4.11 -18.45 -10.52
CA ASP A 358 -5.15 -18.93 -11.45
C ASP A 358 -4.63 -20.09 -12.32
N ILE A 359 -3.31 -20.23 -12.46
CA ILE A 359 -2.65 -21.27 -13.27
C ILE A 359 -2.20 -22.45 -12.40
N ARG A 360 -1.62 -22.18 -11.23
CA ARG A 360 -1.06 -23.21 -10.35
C ARG A 360 -1.19 -22.86 -8.87
N MET A 361 -1.70 -23.80 -8.08
CA MET A 361 -1.70 -23.70 -6.63
C MET A 361 -0.38 -24.22 -6.05
N PRO A 362 0.16 -23.55 -5.02
CA PRO A 362 1.20 -24.14 -4.18
C PRO A 362 0.66 -25.24 -3.24
N ASP A 363 0.32 -26.42 -3.77
CA ASP A 363 -0.36 -27.50 -3.03
C ASP A 363 0.35 -27.88 -1.71
N GLU A 364 1.67 -28.11 -1.78
CA GLU A 364 2.49 -28.46 -0.61
C GLU A 364 2.43 -27.41 0.50
N ARG A 365 2.39 -26.12 0.12
CA ARG A 365 2.30 -25.01 1.07
C ARG A 365 0.93 -24.94 1.71
N CYS A 366 -0.14 -25.18 0.94
CA CYS A 366 -1.49 -25.21 1.47
C CYS A 366 -1.68 -26.37 2.46
N ILE A 367 -1.11 -27.54 2.16
CA ILE A 367 -1.10 -28.70 3.07
C ILE A 367 -0.29 -28.38 4.33
N SER A 368 0.93 -27.86 4.19
CA SER A 368 1.80 -27.47 5.32
C SER A 368 1.12 -26.43 6.23
N LYS A 369 0.47 -25.42 5.63
CA LYS A 369 -0.29 -24.42 6.36
C LYS A 369 -1.48 -25.03 7.10
N THR A 370 -2.23 -25.92 6.47
CA THR A 370 -3.34 -26.62 7.11
C THR A 370 -2.87 -27.44 8.32
N ASN A 371 -1.76 -28.17 8.18
CA ASN A 371 -1.16 -28.93 9.27
C ASN A 371 -0.72 -28.03 10.43
N ARG A 372 -0.09 -26.88 10.12
CA ARG A 372 0.28 -25.88 11.12
C ARG A 372 -0.93 -25.32 11.86
N LEU A 373 -2.02 -24.99 11.15
CA LEU A 373 -3.25 -24.49 11.77
C LEU A 373 -3.88 -25.56 12.68
N ASN A 374 -3.86 -26.83 12.28
CA ASN A 374 -4.34 -27.94 13.10
C ASN A 374 -3.51 -28.13 14.37
N ALA A 375 -2.18 -28.05 14.27
CA ALA A 375 -1.30 -28.10 15.44
C ALA A 375 -1.60 -26.96 16.42
N MET A 376 -1.76 -25.73 15.93
CA MET A 376 -2.12 -24.58 16.76
C MET A 376 -3.49 -24.71 17.43
N LEU A 377 -4.47 -25.32 16.76
CA LEU A 377 -5.78 -25.62 17.37
C LEU A 377 -5.64 -26.65 18.50
N SER A 378 -4.83 -27.70 18.28
CA SER A 378 -4.55 -28.72 19.29
C SER A 378 -3.85 -28.15 20.51
N ASP A 379 -2.88 -27.25 20.33
CA ASP A 379 -2.21 -26.56 21.43
C ASP A 379 -3.18 -25.68 22.23
N LEU A 380 -4.05 -24.91 21.55
CA LEU A 380 -5.07 -24.10 22.20
C LEU A 380 -6.08 -24.94 22.98
N ASP A 381 -6.44 -26.12 22.48
CA ASP A 381 -7.36 -27.05 23.17
C ASP A 381 -6.73 -27.63 24.44
N ARG A 382 -5.42 -27.94 24.41
CA ARG A 382 -4.67 -28.35 25.61
C ARG A 382 -4.59 -27.24 26.65
N ASP A 383 -4.36 -26.00 26.22
CA ASP A 383 -4.24 -24.84 27.11
C ASP A 383 -5.60 -24.40 27.69
N TYR A 384 -6.71 -24.68 27.00
CA TYR A 384 -8.05 -24.35 27.49
C TYR A 384 -8.40 -25.08 28.80
N SER A 385 -7.89 -26.30 28.98
CA SER A 385 -8.05 -27.09 30.21
C SER A 385 -7.25 -26.57 31.41
N THR A 386 -6.18 -25.81 31.20
CA THR A 386 -5.25 -25.39 32.26
C THR A 386 -5.42 -23.93 32.69
N VAL A 387 -6.01 -23.09 31.84
CA VAL A 387 -6.18 -21.66 32.10
C VAL A 387 -7.39 -21.41 33.01
N MET A 388 -7.15 -20.81 34.18
CA MET A 388 -8.21 -20.40 35.12
C MET A 388 -8.70 -18.96 34.89
N VAL A 389 -7.90 -18.11 34.23
CA VAL A 389 -8.18 -16.67 34.05
C VAL A 389 -9.19 -16.43 32.92
N SER A 390 -10.29 -15.72 33.21
CA SER A 390 -11.38 -15.45 32.26
C SER A 390 -10.93 -14.68 31.01
N SER A 391 -10.07 -13.67 31.16
CA SER A 391 -9.55 -12.87 30.03
C SER A 391 -8.68 -13.68 29.07
N LEU A 392 -7.91 -14.65 29.57
CA LEU A 392 -7.15 -15.57 28.71
C LEU A 392 -8.08 -16.58 28.02
N LYS A 393 -9.15 -17.03 28.67
CA LYS A 393 -10.16 -17.89 28.03
C LYS A 393 -10.83 -17.19 26.84
N GLU A 394 -11.18 -15.91 27.00
CA GLU A 394 -11.75 -15.10 25.91
C GLU A 394 -10.76 -14.91 24.75
N LEU A 395 -9.49 -14.62 25.06
CA LEU A 395 -8.45 -14.49 24.04
C LEU A 395 -8.21 -15.81 23.29
N ASN A 396 -8.17 -16.94 24.00
CA ASN A 396 -8.02 -18.27 23.40
C ASN A 396 -9.21 -18.62 22.51
N ARG A 397 -10.45 -18.29 22.92
CA ARG A 397 -11.65 -18.44 22.07
C ARG A 397 -11.55 -17.58 20.81
N ALA A 398 -11.14 -16.32 20.93
CA ALA A 398 -10.98 -15.43 19.78
C ALA A 398 -9.91 -15.95 18.80
N ASN A 399 -8.75 -16.39 19.32
CA ASN A 399 -7.69 -17.01 18.51
C ASN A 399 -8.17 -18.29 17.82
N ARG A 400 -8.92 -19.15 18.51
CA ARG A 400 -9.53 -20.35 17.93
C ARG A 400 -10.48 -20.01 16.78
N CYS A 401 -11.40 -19.06 16.98
CA CYS A 401 -12.30 -18.59 15.93
C CYS A 401 -11.53 -18.08 14.71
N LYS A 402 -10.46 -17.30 14.92
CA LYS A 402 -9.64 -16.77 13.82
C LYS A 402 -8.91 -17.87 13.04
N ILE A 403 -8.36 -18.86 13.74
CA ILE A 403 -7.68 -20.00 13.10
C ILE A 403 -8.68 -20.83 12.27
N LEU A 404 -9.88 -21.06 12.80
CA LEU A 404 -10.95 -21.77 12.09
C LEU A 404 -11.41 -20.99 10.85
N GLU A 405 -11.55 -19.66 10.94
CA GLU A 405 -11.88 -18.79 9.80
C GLU A 405 -10.83 -18.89 8.69
N ILE A 406 -9.54 -18.80 9.03
CA ILE A 406 -8.43 -18.92 8.07
C ILE A 406 -8.41 -20.31 7.43
N ARG A 407 -8.60 -21.37 8.23
CA ARG A 407 -8.65 -22.75 7.73
C ARG A 407 -9.83 -22.97 6.78
N ALA A 408 -11.01 -22.45 7.13
CA ALA A 408 -12.20 -22.55 6.29
C ALA A 408 -12.01 -21.81 4.95
N ALA A 409 -11.42 -20.61 4.99
CA ALA A 409 -11.08 -19.84 3.80
C ALA A 409 -10.09 -20.59 2.91
N LEU A 410 -8.99 -21.12 3.46
CA LEU A 410 -8.00 -21.89 2.72
C LEU A 410 -8.62 -23.16 2.09
N THR A 411 -9.48 -23.86 2.83
CA THR A 411 -10.16 -25.06 2.32
C THR A 411 -11.11 -24.72 1.17
N LYS A 412 -11.83 -23.59 1.27
CA LYS A 412 -12.68 -23.09 0.19
C LYS A 412 -11.86 -22.73 -1.05
N GLU A 413 -10.75 -22.01 -0.86
CA GLU A 413 -9.82 -21.62 -1.92
C GLU A 413 -9.22 -22.83 -2.64
N MET A 414 -8.80 -23.88 -1.91
CA MET A 414 -8.33 -25.14 -2.50
C MET A 414 -9.41 -25.80 -3.36
N LYS A 415 -10.64 -25.92 -2.86
CA LYS A 415 -11.75 -26.58 -3.58
C LYS A 415 -12.09 -25.88 -4.89
N ILE A 416 -12.16 -24.55 -4.90
CA ILE A 416 -12.45 -23.76 -6.11
C ILE A 416 -11.41 -24.03 -7.19
N GLN A 417 -10.13 -24.13 -6.80
CA GLN A 417 -9.06 -24.35 -7.75
C GLN A 417 -9.01 -25.79 -8.27
N PHE A 418 -9.25 -26.80 -7.44
CA PHE A 418 -9.36 -28.19 -7.92
C PHE A 418 -10.46 -28.33 -8.99
N THR A 419 -11.61 -27.67 -8.80
CA THR A 419 -12.68 -27.66 -9.80
C THR A 419 -12.31 -26.89 -11.07
N SER A 420 -11.47 -25.84 -10.97
CA SER A 420 -10.98 -25.10 -12.14
C SER A 420 -9.90 -25.85 -12.93
N ASN A 421 -8.99 -26.54 -12.23
CA ASN A 421 -7.87 -27.28 -12.85
C ASN A 421 -8.31 -28.58 -13.53
N ILE A 422 -9.32 -29.27 -12.99
CA ILE A 422 -9.89 -30.45 -13.66
C ILE A 422 -10.52 -30.07 -15.01
N MET A 423 -11.01 -28.83 -15.13
CA MET A 423 -11.57 -28.31 -16.39
C MET A 423 -10.48 -27.91 -17.40
N SER A 424 -9.30 -27.46 -16.95
CA SER A 424 -8.18 -27.14 -17.85
C SER A 424 -7.33 -28.36 -18.26
N SER A 425 -7.32 -29.43 -17.46
CA SER A 425 -6.62 -30.69 -17.80
C SER A 425 -7.38 -31.59 -18.78
N LEU A 426 -8.52 -31.15 -19.30
CA LEU A 426 -9.37 -31.91 -20.24
C LEU A 426 -9.21 -31.52 -21.72
N GLU A 427 -8.19 -30.77 -22.11
CA GLU A 427 -7.80 -30.66 -23.52
C GLU A 427 -6.27 -30.73 -23.68
N PRO A 428 -5.81 -31.70 -24.49
CA PRO A 428 -5.19 -31.33 -25.75
C PRO A 428 -6.04 -31.86 -26.90
N VAL A 429 -6.47 -30.96 -27.79
CA VAL A 429 -6.82 -31.31 -29.17
C VAL A 429 -5.56 -31.16 -30.01
#